data_AF-A0A0U4W1S7-F1
#
_entry.id   AF-A0A0U4W1S7-F1
#
_cell.length_a   1.000
_cell.length_b   1.000
_cell.length_c   1.000
_cell.angle_alpha   90.00
_cell.angle_beta   90.00
_cell.angle_gamma   90.00
#
_symmetry.space_group_name_H-M   'P 1'
#
loop_
_entity.id
_entity.type
_entity.pdbx_description
1 polymer ?
#
loop_
_entity_poly.entity_id
_entity_poly.type
_entity_poly.pdbx_seq_one_letter_code
_entity_poly.pdbx_strand_id
1 'polypeptide(L)'
;MQQTKIFTTTAGRALFALFALLLMSLSGLASAAEPAYREVPAYRTVPLQAFPGDKVSNLTSLDASKPVYIKMWATWCQPCMQQMPHFQKLYQQFGDKVNFVAVNIDINEAPEDIRQVVNKFGLTMPVWRDVEGKLAVQLGLVGTPFSVLLNTAGEQVYSTHESDQALDGFLARLAQGQQLPPASSETLSAAAQQQRLQPFLTGEHYLFISATWCDWYLKESRPVMSAQCQQAQQQLNALAAKFPKVRWTGVVNHLWTDDKALAEFNTLYKMQVPFQIDHHGVLFQHFNVRQIPVLLKVANGKVLQEITDFSNPAQVMSQLAAR
;
A
#
# COMPACT_ATOMS: atom_id res chain seq x y z
N MET A 1 71.18 42.10 -65.71
CA MET A 1 70.06 42.77 -66.42
C MET A 1 69.21 41.70 -67.08
N GLN A 2 67.90 41.93 -67.09
CA GLN A 2 66.80 41.11 -67.64
C GLN A 2 66.24 39.97 -66.79
N GLN A 3 64.96 40.16 -66.47
CA GLN A 3 64.01 39.26 -65.83
C GLN A 3 63.53 38.19 -66.81
N THR A 4 63.06 37.05 -66.31
CA THR A 4 62.04 36.26 -67.02
C THR A 4 61.04 35.67 -66.04
N LYS A 5 59.77 35.82 -66.42
CA LYS A 5 58.55 35.67 -65.61
C LYS A 5 58.14 34.21 -65.43
N ILE A 6 57.40 34.04 -64.34
CA ILE A 6 56.71 32.85 -63.84
C ILE A 6 55.55 32.46 -64.77
N PHE A 7 55.39 31.15 -64.99
CA PHE A 7 54.13 30.52 -65.41
C PHE A 7 53.60 29.67 -64.25
N THR A 8 52.41 29.99 -63.77
CA THR A 8 51.62 29.16 -62.84
C THR A 8 50.66 28.30 -63.64
N THR A 9 50.73 26.98 -63.50
CA THR A 9 49.72 26.03 -64.00
C THR A 9 48.85 25.52 -62.86
N THR A 10 47.54 25.65 -63.08
CA THR A 10 46.42 25.22 -62.25
C THR A 10 46.21 23.71 -62.39
N ALA A 11 46.64 22.91 -61.41
CA ALA A 11 46.24 21.51 -61.30
C ALA A 11 46.35 21.05 -59.84
N GLY A 12 45.27 21.14 -59.06
CA GLY A 12 45.31 20.69 -57.67
C GLY A 12 44.09 21.00 -56.84
N ARG A 13 42.86 20.75 -57.34
CA ARG A 13 41.65 20.86 -56.51
C ARG A 13 40.61 19.75 -56.68
N ALA A 14 40.79 18.81 -57.59
CA ALA A 14 39.76 17.80 -57.88
C ALA A 14 39.90 16.47 -57.12
N LEU A 15 41.06 16.15 -56.53
CA LEU A 15 41.28 14.81 -55.93
C LEU A 15 40.91 14.68 -54.44
N PHE A 16 40.68 15.78 -53.71
CA PHE A 16 40.37 15.72 -52.27
C PHE A 16 38.88 15.52 -51.96
N ALA A 17 37.98 15.71 -52.93
CA ALA A 17 36.54 15.61 -52.69
C ALA A 17 36.00 14.16 -52.71
N LEU A 18 36.69 13.22 -53.37
CA LEU A 18 36.20 11.84 -53.53
C LEU A 18 36.59 10.89 -52.38
N PHE A 19 37.61 11.23 -51.58
CA PHE A 19 37.99 10.40 -50.42
C PHE A 19 37.20 10.72 -49.16
N ALA A 20 36.58 11.91 -49.08
CA ALA A 20 35.72 12.30 -47.96
C ALA A 20 34.30 11.70 -48.03
N LEU A 21 33.85 11.30 -49.23
CA LEU A 21 32.51 10.74 -49.45
C LEU A 21 32.42 9.22 -49.23
N LEU A 22 33.55 8.49 -49.22
CA LEU A 22 33.57 7.04 -48.97
C LEU A 22 33.72 6.65 -47.49
N LEU A 23 34.03 7.61 -46.61
CA LEU A 23 34.14 7.39 -45.16
C LEU A 23 32.86 7.75 -44.37
N MET A 24 31.80 8.21 -45.04
CA MET A 24 30.52 8.55 -44.41
C MET A 24 29.47 7.42 -44.44
N SER A 25 29.80 6.23 -44.96
CA SER A 25 28.82 5.14 -45.14
C SER A 25 28.96 3.97 -44.15
N LEU A 26 29.75 4.09 -43.07
CA LEU A 26 29.93 3.03 -42.08
C LEU A 26 29.53 3.38 -40.63
N SER A 27 28.79 4.48 -40.43
CA SER A 27 28.24 4.86 -39.12
C SER A 27 26.79 4.39 -38.91
N GLY A 28 26.41 3.28 -39.55
CA GLY A 28 25.16 2.58 -39.28
C GLY A 28 25.30 1.58 -38.13
N LEU A 29 25.84 2.01 -36.98
CA LEU A 29 25.70 1.23 -35.75
C LEU A 29 24.24 1.32 -35.36
N ALA A 30 23.49 0.26 -35.64
CA ALA A 30 22.23 -0.01 -35.00
C ALA A 30 22.46 0.12 -33.49
N SER A 31 21.99 1.21 -32.90
CA SER A 31 21.80 1.31 -31.46
C SER A 31 20.72 0.30 -31.13
N ALA A 32 21.13 -0.94 -30.88
CA ALA A 32 20.32 -1.86 -30.11
C ALA A 32 20.17 -1.18 -28.76
N ALA A 33 19.03 -0.52 -28.56
CA ALA A 33 18.69 0.04 -27.26
C ALA A 33 18.87 -1.08 -26.25
N GLU A 34 19.87 -0.94 -25.37
CA GLU A 34 20.01 -1.85 -24.24
C GLU A 34 18.66 -1.90 -23.55
N PRO A 35 18.17 -3.10 -23.17
CA PRO A 35 16.89 -3.19 -22.48
C PRO A 35 17.01 -2.31 -21.24
N ALA A 36 16.26 -1.20 -21.23
CA ALA A 36 16.21 -0.30 -20.10
C ALA A 36 15.91 -1.17 -18.87
N TYR A 37 16.87 -1.26 -17.95
CA TYR A 37 16.73 -2.02 -16.73
C TYR A 37 15.64 -1.33 -15.91
N ARG A 38 14.39 -1.73 -16.12
CA ARG A 38 13.24 -1.19 -15.39
C ARG A 38 13.38 -1.68 -13.96
N GLU A 39 13.62 -0.73 -13.07
CA GLU A 39 13.66 -0.96 -11.64
C GLU A 39 12.36 -1.66 -11.22
N VAL A 40 12.48 -2.82 -10.57
CA VAL A 40 11.32 -3.57 -10.08
C VAL A 40 10.64 -2.70 -9.03
N PRO A 41 9.34 -2.35 -9.17
CA PRO A 41 8.67 -1.54 -8.17
C PRO A 41 8.80 -2.18 -6.78
N ALA A 42 9.15 -1.39 -5.77
CA ALA A 42 9.51 -1.87 -4.43
C ALA A 42 8.47 -2.85 -3.85
N TYR A 43 7.18 -2.63 -4.15
CA TYR A 43 6.06 -3.45 -3.67
C TYR A 43 6.09 -4.88 -4.16
N ARG A 44 6.77 -5.16 -5.29
CA ARG A 44 6.85 -6.53 -5.78
C ARG A 44 7.66 -7.44 -4.86
N THR A 45 8.56 -6.85 -4.08
CA THR A 45 9.46 -7.57 -3.17
C THR A 45 8.96 -7.60 -1.71
N VAL A 46 7.82 -6.97 -1.42
CA VAL A 46 7.25 -6.95 -0.07
C VAL A 46 6.97 -8.38 0.42
N PRO A 47 7.48 -8.78 1.60
CA PRO A 47 7.22 -10.10 2.15
C PRO A 47 5.76 -10.24 2.60
N LEU A 48 5.13 -11.32 2.16
CA LEU A 48 3.76 -11.71 2.50
C LEU A 48 3.76 -13.15 3.01
N GLN A 49 2.79 -13.52 3.85
CA GLN A 49 2.67 -14.91 4.32
C GLN A 49 1.64 -15.67 3.48
N ALA A 50 2.03 -16.79 2.89
CA ALA A 50 1.12 -17.63 2.13
C ALA A 50 0.16 -18.39 3.05
N PHE A 51 -1.12 -18.43 2.70
CA PHE A 51 -2.18 -19.03 3.51
C PHE A 51 -2.91 -20.17 2.74
N PRO A 52 -3.18 -21.33 3.38
CA PRO A 52 -2.83 -21.69 4.75
C PRO A 52 -1.33 -21.92 4.96
N GLY A 53 -0.86 -21.69 6.19
CA GLY A 53 0.56 -21.72 6.56
C GLY A 53 1.12 -20.32 6.74
N ASP A 54 2.45 -20.22 6.86
CA ASP A 54 3.18 -18.97 7.10
C ASP A 54 4.42 -18.83 6.20
N LYS A 55 4.46 -19.57 5.08
CA LYS A 55 5.59 -19.50 4.15
C LYS A 55 5.68 -18.09 3.56
N VAL A 56 6.84 -17.46 3.68
CA VAL A 56 7.07 -16.14 3.07
C VAL A 56 7.05 -16.25 1.54
N SER A 57 6.29 -15.37 0.90
CA SER A 57 6.16 -15.18 -0.55
C SER A 57 6.15 -13.69 -0.88
N ASN A 58 6.12 -13.34 -2.16
CA ASN A 58 5.95 -11.97 -2.64
C ASN A 58 5.47 -11.98 -4.10
N LEU A 59 5.26 -10.82 -4.73
CA LEU A 59 4.77 -10.76 -6.11
C LEU A 59 5.82 -11.17 -7.15
N THR A 60 7.11 -11.26 -6.80
CA THR A 60 8.13 -11.77 -7.73
C THR A 60 8.11 -13.29 -7.87
N SER A 61 7.43 -14.02 -6.98
CA SER A 61 7.22 -15.47 -7.11
C SER A 61 6.14 -15.87 -8.12
N LEU A 62 5.41 -14.90 -8.68
CA LEU A 62 4.36 -15.11 -9.67
C LEU A 62 4.94 -15.23 -11.09
N ASP A 63 4.16 -15.75 -12.03
CA ASP A 63 4.55 -15.81 -13.43
C ASP A 63 4.72 -14.39 -14.00
N ALA A 64 5.96 -13.99 -14.24
CA ALA A 64 6.31 -12.65 -14.71
C ALA A 64 5.81 -12.35 -16.14
N SER A 65 5.39 -13.37 -16.90
CA SER A 65 4.79 -13.18 -18.23
C SER A 65 3.31 -12.75 -18.17
N LYS A 66 2.68 -12.88 -17.00
CA LYS A 66 1.27 -12.57 -16.80
C LYS A 66 1.08 -11.27 -16.01
N PRO A 67 0.06 -10.46 -16.34
CA PRO A 67 -0.40 -9.38 -15.47
C PRO A 67 -0.90 -9.94 -14.12
N VAL A 68 -1.10 -9.06 -13.13
CA VAL A 68 -1.52 -9.46 -11.78
C VAL A 68 -2.81 -8.75 -11.39
N TYR A 69 -3.77 -9.49 -10.86
CA TYR A 69 -4.92 -8.95 -10.14
C TYR A 69 -4.79 -9.28 -8.65
N ILE A 70 -4.54 -8.24 -7.85
CA ILE A 70 -4.53 -8.28 -6.39
C ILE A 70 -5.89 -7.83 -5.86
N LYS A 71 -6.53 -8.66 -5.04
CA LYS A 71 -7.72 -8.30 -4.26
C LYS A 71 -7.34 -8.17 -2.79
N MET A 72 -7.32 -6.95 -2.27
CA MET A 72 -7.09 -6.69 -0.84
C MET A 72 -8.42 -6.72 -0.08
N TRP A 73 -8.45 -7.47 1.03
CA TRP A 73 -9.68 -7.75 1.76
C TRP A 73 -9.44 -7.98 3.26
N ALA A 74 -10.55 -7.97 4.02
CA ALA A 74 -10.61 -8.32 5.42
C ALA A 74 -11.86 -9.17 5.69
N THR A 75 -11.83 -10.08 6.65
CA THR A 75 -12.95 -10.99 6.98
C THR A 75 -14.17 -10.23 7.54
N TRP A 76 -13.94 -9.09 8.18
CA TRP A 76 -14.98 -8.20 8.69
C TRP A 76 -15.52 -7.20 7.65
N CYS A 77 -14.92 -7.13 6.47
CA CYS A 77 -15.36 -6.23 5.41
C CYS A 77 -16.56 -6.84 4.67
N GLN A 78 -17.76 -6.35 4.97
CA GLN A 78 -19.00 -6.87 4.38
C GLN A 78 -19.05 -6.74 2.85
N PRO A 79 -18.68 -5.60 2.23
CA PRO A 79 -18.63 -5.52 0.77
C PRO A 79 -17.61 -6.50 0.16
N CYS A 80 -16.50 -6.78 0.85
CA CYS A 80 -15.54 -7.79 0.40
C CYS A 80 -16.23 -9.16 0.27
N MET A 81 -17.02 -9.56 1.28
CA MET A 81 -17.75 -10.83 1.27
C MET A 81 -18.77 -10.91 0.12
N GLN A 82 -19.43 -9.79 -0.21
CA GLN A 82 -20.35 -9.72 -1.35
C GLN A 82 -19.62 -9.86 -2.69
N GLN A 83 -18.37 -9.42 -2.78
CA GLN A 83 -17.56 -9.43 -4.00
C GLN A 83 -16.76 -10.74 -4.21
N MET A 84 -16.59 -11.59 -3.19
CA MET A 84 -15.82 -12.84 -3.29
C MET A 84 -16.32 -13.81 -4.38
N PRO A 85 -17.64 -14.05 -4.56
CA PRO A 85 -18.13 -14.91 -5.64
C PRO A 85 -17.75 -14.40 -7.03
N HIS A 86 -17.79 -13.08 -7.25
CA HIS A 86 -17.37 -12.46 -8.51
C HIS A 86 -15.87 -12.65 -8.74
N PHE A 87 -15.05 -12.41 -7.70
CA PHE A 87 -13.61 -12.60 -7.78
C PHE A 87 -13.21 -14.04 -8.13
N GLN A 88 -13.85 -15.04 -7.49
CA GLN A 88 -13.65 -16.45 -7.79
C GLN A 88 -14.07 -16.80 -9.24
N LYS A 89 -15.17 -16.24 -9.74
CA LYS A 89 -15.60 -16.42 -11.14
C LYS A 89 -14.57 -15.86 -12.13
N LEU A 90 -14.04 -14.67 -11.87
CA LEU A 90 -12.99 -14.07 -12.69
C LEU A 90 -11.71 -14.92 -12.68
N TYR A 91 -11.34 -15.48 -11.52
CA TYR A 91 -10.20 -16.38 -11.44
C TYR A 91 -10.40 -17.65 -12.29
N GLN A 92 -11.58 -18.27 -12.25
CA GLN A 92 -11.90 -19.42 -13.10
C GLN A 92 -11.84 -19.07 -14.60
N GLN A 93 -12.20 -17.85 -14.98
CA GLN A 93 -12.20 -17.42 -16.38
C GLN A 93 -10.81 -16.99 -16.90
N PHE A 94 -9.99 -16.37 -16.04
CA PHE A 94 -8.76 -15.70 -16.46
C PHE A 94 -7.48 -16.17 -15.76
N GLY A 95 -7.54 -17.12 -14.82
CA GLY A 95 -6.40 -17.58 -14.02
C GLY A 95 -5.24 -18.16 -14.84
N ASP A 96 -5.52 -18.68 -16.03
CA ASP A 96 -4.49 -19.15 -16.97
C ASP A 96 -3.73 -18.00 -17.65
N LYS A 97 -4.29 -16.79 -17.66
CA LYS A 97 -3.78 -15.61 -18.37
C LYS A 97 -3.35 -14.48 -17.43
N VAL A 98 -3.82 -14.47 -16.19
CA VAL A 98 -3.59 -13.44 -15.20
C VAL A 98 -3.26 -14.11 -13.86
N ASN A 99 -2.26 -13.61 -13.14
CA ASN A 99 -2.01 -14.03 -11.77
C ASN A 99 -3.07 -13.42 -10.86
N PHE A 100 -3.88 -14.24 -10.19
CA PHE A 100 -4.81 -13.77 -9.16
C PHE A 100 -4.21 -14.00 -7.78
N VAL A 101 -4.32 -13.00 -6.90
CA VAL A 101 -3.92 -13.11 -5.50
C VAL A 101 -4.97 -12.43 -4.62
N ALA A 102 -5.50 -13.17 -3.65
CA ALA A 102 -6.31 -12.59 -2.58
C ALA A 102 -5.38 -12.24 -1.40
N VAL A 103 -5.19 -10.94 -1.11
CA VAL A 103 -4.35 -10.48 -0.01
C VAL A 103 -5.22 -10.03 1.16
N ASN A 104 -5.24 -10.79 2.24
CA ASN A 104 -5.84 -10.37 3.49
C ASN A 104 -4.92 -9.33 4.16
N ILE A 105 -5.50 -8.23 4.66
CA ILE A 105 -4.72 -7.12 5.25
C ILE A 105 -4.26 -7.37 6.69
N ASP A 106 -4.72 -8.46 7.30
CA ASP A 106 -4.31 -8.93 8.62
C ASP A 106 -4.53 -7.91 9.74
N ILE A 107 -5.65 -7.18 9.69
CA ILE A 107 -6.03 -6.18 10.68
C ILE A 107 -7.21 -6.70 11.51
N ASN A 108 -7.01 -6.86 12.81
CA ASN A 108 -7.96 -7.40 13.78
C ASN A 108 -8.40 -8.84 13.52
N GLU A 109 -7.65 -9.63 12.76
CA GLU A 109 -8.11 -10.95 12.30
C GLU A 109 -7.28 -12.07 12.89
N ALA A 110 -7.93 -13.20 13.16
CA ALA A 110 -7.26 -14.45 13.44
C ALA A 110 -7.13 -15.28 12.15
N PRO A 111 -6.11 -16.14 12.03
CA PRO A 111 -5.98 -17.06 10.88
C PRO A 111 -7.23 -17.92 10.63
N GLU A 112 -8.00 -18.22 11.66
CA GLU A 112 -9.24 -19.00 11.53
C GLU A 112 -10.37 -18.21 10.86
N ASP A 113 -10.46 -16.89 11.08
CA ASP A 113 -11.44 -16.04 10.38
C ASP A 113 -11.19 -16.10 8.87
N ILE A 114 -9.91 -16.02 8.48
CA ILE A 114 -9.47 -16.09 7.08
C ILE A 114 -9.83 -17.46 6.50
N ARG A 115 -9.57 -18.55 7.24
CA ARG A 115 -9.93 -19.92 6.83
C ARG A 115 -11.42 -20.06 6.56
N GLN A 116 -12.26 -19.52 7.44
CA GLN A 116 -13.71 -19.57 7.29
C GLN A 116 -14.17 -18.86 6.02
N VAL A 117 -13.61 -17.70 5.69
CA VAL A 117 -13.93 -16.99 4.44
C VAL A 117 -13.48 -17.79 3.22
N VAL A 118 -12.25 -18.29 3.21
CA VAL A 118 -11.71 -19.12 2.11
C VAL A 118 -12.61 -20.32 1.86
N ASN A 119 -13.01 -21.03 2.91
CA ASN A 119 -13.89 -22.20 2.81
C ASN A 119 -15.32 -21.81 2.37
N LYS A 120 -15.88 -20.76 2.96
CA LYS A 120 -17.25 -20.29 2.68
C LYS A 120 -17.46 -19.94 1.21
N PHE A 121 -16.46 -19.32 0.58
CA PHE A 121 -16.55 -18.89 -0.82
C PHE A 121 -15.84 -19.83 -1.80
N GLY A 122 -15.22 -20.91 -1.30
CA GLY A 122 -14.49 -21.88 -2.13
C GLY A 122 -13.39 -21.22 -2.95
N LEU A 123 -12.61 -20.33 -2.32
CA LEU A 123 -11.54 -19.60 -3.00
C LEU A 123 -10.42 -20.57 -3.41
N THR A 124 -10.07 -20.60 -4.69
CA THR A 124 -9.07 -21.54 -5.23
C THR A 124 -7.80 -20.88 -5.76
N MET A 125 -7.73 -19.54 -5.76
CA MET A 125 -6.51 -18.80 -6.06
C MET A 125 -5.58 -18.72 -4.84
N PRO A 126 -4.30 -18.35 -5.00
CA PRO A 126 -3.42 -18.03 -3.89
C PRO A 126 -4.03 -16.99 -2.94
N VAL A 127 -4.03 -17.30 -1.65
CA VAL A 127 -4.42 -16.38 -0.56
C VAL A 127 -3.17 -16.06 0.25
N TRP A 128 -2.86 -14.78 0.42
CA TRP A 128 -1.72 -14.31 1.21
C TRP A 128 -2.16 -13.33 2.29
N ARG A 129 -1.33 -13.16 3.32
CA ARG A 129 -1.54 -12.21 4.42
C ARG A 129 -0.46 -11.13 4.38
N ASP A 130 -0.88 -9.87 4.40
CA ASP A 130 0.00 -8.70 4.55
C ASP A 130 0.19 -8.37 6.04
N VAL A 131 0.84 -9.29 6.75
CA VAL A 131 1.05 -9.24 8.20
C VAL A 131 1.80 -7.98 8.64
N GLU A 132 2.58 -7.37 7.75
CA GLU A 132 3.31 -6.12 7.99
C GLU A 132 2.66 -4.89 7.32
N GLY A 133 1.53 -5.02 6.63
CA GLY A 133 0.80 -3.89 6.02
C GLY A 133 1.60 -3.13 4.97
N LYS A 134 2.76 -3.65 4.58
CA LYS A 134 3.71 -2.97 3.70
C LYS A 134 3.18 -2.90 2.29
N LEU A 135 2.46 -3.95 1.85
CA LEU A 135 1.88 -3.97 0.52
C LEU A 135 0.70 -2.99 0.46
N ALA A 136 -0.15 -2.98 1.49
CA ALA A 136 -1.26 -2.05 1.62
C ALA A 136 -0.82 -0.60 1.49
N VAL A 137 0.23 -0.19 2.23
CA VAL A 137 0.77 1.17 2.14
C VAL A 137 1.32 1.48 0.75
N GLN A 138 2.12 0.58 0.17
CA GLN A 138 2.75 0.83 -1.12
C GLN A 138 1.77 0.81 -2.30
N LEU A 139 0.64 0.12 -2.19
CA LEU A 139 -0.45 0.15 -3.16
C LEU A 139 -1.46 1.29 -2.89
N GLY A 140 -1.25 2.11 -1.86
CA GLY A 140 -2.13 3.22 -1.53
C GLY A 140 -3.53 2.78 -1.07
N LEU A 141 -3.64 1.65 -0.35
CA LEU A 141 -4.90 1.12 0.15
C LEU A 141 -5.59 2.16 1.05
N VAL A 142 -6.76 2.69 0.65
CA VAL A 142 -7.58 3.63 1.45
C VAL A 142 -8.87 3.02 2.00
N GLY A 143 -9.07 1.71 1.83
CA GLY A 143 -10.27 1.00 2.28
C GLY A 143 -10.35 -0.38 1.67
N THR A 144 -10.85 -1.39 2.39
CA THR A 144 -11.22 -2.67 1.79
C THR A 144 -12.68 -2.66 1.39
N PRO A 145 -13.12 -3.31 0.31
CA PRO A 145 -12.32 -4.07 -0.66
C PRO A 145 -11.48 -3.14 -1.53
N PHE A 146 -10.32 -3.60 -1.98
CA PHE A 146 -9.49 -2.84 -2.92
C PHE A 146 -8.91 -3.77 -3.97
N SER A 147 -9.26 -3.53 -5.22
CA SER A 147 -8.77 -4.26 -6.38
C SER A 147 -7.65 -3.46 -7.02
N VAL A 148 -6.52 -4.11 -7.31
CA VAL A 148 -5.39 -3.51 -8.04
C VAL A 148 -5.04 -4.40 -9.22
N LEU A 149 -4.96 -3.81 -10.41
CA LEU A 149 -4.50 -4.45 -11.63
C LEU A 149 -3.10 -3.95 -11.98
N LEU A 150 -2.16 -4.88 -12.13
CA LEU A 150 -0.79 -4.63 -12.55
C LEU A 150 -0.57 -5.18 -13.96
N ASN A 151 0.12 -4.43 -14.82
CA ASN A 151 0.58 -4.94 -16.11
C ASN A 151 1.79 -5.90 -15.95
N THR A 152 2.30 -6.44 -17.06
CA THR A 152 3.45 -7.38 -17.05
C THR A 152 4.78 -6.73 -16.69
N ALA A 153 4.91 -5.40 -16.84
CA ALA A 153 6.03 -4.65 -16.28
C ALA A 153 5.93 -4.51 -14.76
N GLY A 154 4.78 -4.89 -14.19
CA GLY A 154 4.48 -4.76 -12.77
C GLY A 154 4.10 -3.35 -12.39
N GLU A 155 3.56 -2.55 -13.31
CA GLU A 155 3.06 -1.19 -13.03
C GLU A 155 1.55 -1.24 -12.78
N GLN A 156 1.04 -0.45 -11.82
CA GLN A 156 -0.40 -0.34 -11.56
C GLN A 156 -1.09 0.41 -12.69
N VAL A 157 -2.06 -0.23 -13.34
CA VAL A 157 -2.81 0.33 -14.48
C VAL A 157 -4.25 0.65 -14.15
N TYR A 158 -4.79 0.08 -13.06
CA TYR A 158 -6.14 0.32 -12.59
C TYR A 158 -6.28 -0.08 -11.12
N SER A 159 -7.10 0.66 -10.38
CA SER A 159 -7.51 0.29 -9.03
C SER A 159 -8.93 0.77 -8.74
N THR A 160 -9.67 0.01 -7.92
CA THR A 160 -11.06 0.33 -7.57
C THR A 160 -11.50 -0.39 -6.30
N HIS A 161 -12.53 0.12 -5.63
CA HIS A 161 -13.25 -0.58 -4.56
C HIS A 161 -14.44 -1.40 -5.11
N GLU A 162 -14.81 -1.17 -6.37
CA GLU A 162 -15.97 -1.80 -6.99
C GLU A 162 -15.62 -3.16 -7.62
N SER A 163 -16.66 -3.99 -7.80
CA SER A 163 -16.60 -5.20 -8.62
C SER A 163 -17.65 -5.08 -9.71
N ASP A 164 -17.29 -4.35 -10.76
CA ASP A 164 -18.18 -3.87 -11.80
C ASP A 164 -17.64 -4.13 -13.22
N GLN A 165 -18.37 -3.67 -14.23
CA GLN A 165 -17.99 -3.83 -15.63
C GLN A 165 -16.70 -3.09 -16.00
N ALA A 166 -16.35 -2.01 -15.29
CA ALA A 166 -15.13 -1.28 -15.55
C ALA A 166 -13.92 -2.14 -15.17
N LEU A 167 -13.92 -2.71 -13.95
CA LEU A 167 -12.91 -3.66 -13.52
C LEU A 167 -12.78 -4.84 -14.49
N ASP A 168 -13.91 -5.46 -14.84
CA ASP A 168 -13.93 -6.62 -15.74
C ASP A 168 -13.35 -6.26 -17.12
N GLY A 169 -13.65 -5.07 -17.63
CA GLY A 169 -13.12 -4.57 -18.90
C GLY A 169 -11.61 -4.37 -18.89
N PHE A 170 -11.05 -3.76 -17.84
CA PHE A 170 -9.59 -3.62 -17.69
C PHE A 170 -8.90 -4.98 -17.56
N LEU A 171 -9.46 -5.89 -16.76
CA LEU A 171 -8.94 -7.23 -16.59
C LEU A 171 -8.96 -8.04 -17.89
N ALA A 172 -10.06 -7.98 -18.65
CA ALA A 172 -10.18 -8.68 -19.92
C ALA A 172 -9.14 -8.20 -20.95
N ARG A 173 -8.88 -6.89 -21.00
CA ARG A 173 -7.85 -6.29 -21.86
C ARG A 173 -6.45 -6.79 -21.48
N LEU A 174 -6.14 -6.83 -20.18
CA LEU A 174 -4.88 -7.40 -19.68
C LEU A 174 -4.76 -8.89 -20.03
N ALA A 175 -5.83 -9.67 -19.86
CA ALA A 175 -5.84 -11.09 -20.21
C ALA A 175 -5.68 -11.35 -21.72
N GLN A 176 -6.01 -10.36 -22.58
CA GLN A 176 -5.78 -10.41 -24.02
C GLN A 176 -4.38 -9.91 -24.42
N GLY A 177 -3.51 -9.58 -23.46
CA GLY A 177 -2.16 -9.09 -23.71
C GLY A 177 -2.09 -7.61 -24.11
N GLN A 178 -3.16 -6.85 -23.93
CA GLN A 178 -3.14 -5.42 -24.24
C GLN A 178 -2.22 -4.68 -23.26
N GLN A 179 -1.33 -3.85 -23.81
CA GLN A 179 -0.52 -2.93 -23.00
C GLN A 179 -1.38 -1.76 -22.53
N LEU A 180 -1.50 -1.63 -21.20
CA LEU A 180 -2.18 -0.52 -20.55
C LEU A 180 -1.12 0.37 -19.90
N PRO A 181 -1.21 1.71 -20.07
CA PRO A 181 -0.28 2.62 -19.44
C PRO A 181 -0.48 2.62 -17.92
N PRO A 182 0.57 2.93 -17.14
CA PRO A 182 0.43 3.12 -15.69
C PRO A 182 -0.62 4.17 -15.38
N ALA A 183 -1.44 3.90 -14.36
CA ALA A 183 -2.23 4.91 -13.71
C ALA A 183 -1.28 5.85 -12.94
N SER A 184 -1.61 7.14 -12.87
CA SER A 184 -0.91 8.06 -11.99
C SER A 184 -1.10 7.61 -10.53
N SER A 185 -0.04 7.10 -9.89
CA SER A 185 -0.06 6.77 -8.46
C SER A 185 0.75 7.80 -7.68
N GLU A 186 0.15 8.40 -6.65
CA GLU A 186 0.87 9.23 -5.68
C GLU A 186 1.51 8.33 -4.62
N THR A 187 2.63 7.68 -4.96
CA THR A 187 3.42 6.95 -3.95
C THR A 187 4.18 7.96 -3.08
N LEU A 188 4.11 7.84 -1.76
CA LEU A 188 4.82 8.72 -0.84
C LEU A 188 6.33 8.43 -0.87
N SER A 189 7.17 9.46 -1.05
CA SER A 189 8.63 9.31 -0.99
C SER A 189 9.12 8.94 0.41
N ALA A 190 10.26 8.25 0.51
CA ALA A 190 10.86 7.89 1.80
C ALA A 190 11.12 9.12 2.70
N ALA A 191 11.53 10.25 2.11
CA ALA A 191 11.70 11.50 2.83
C ALA A 191 10.37 12.04 3.39
N ALA A 192 9.29 11.95 2.62
CA ALA A 192 7.96 12.37 3.05
C ALA A 192 7.37 11.45 4.14
N GLN A 193 7.70 10.16 4.13
CA GLN A 193 7.37 9.22 5.20
C GLN A 193 8.13 9.59 6.48
N GLN A 194 9.45 9.77 6.37
CA GLN A 194 10.30 10.14 7.51
C GLN A 194 9.84 11.45 8.15
N GLN A 195 9.48 12.45 7.36
CA GLN A 195 8.99 13.74 7.87
C GLN A 195 7.73 13.59 8.73
N ARG A 196 6.81 12.69 8.37
CA ARG A 196 5.59 12.41 9.14
C ARG A 196 5.85 11.66 10.43
N LEU A 197 6.92 10.85 10.48
CA LEU A 197 7.34 10.13 11.67
C LEU A 197 8.03 11.02 12.70
N GLN A 198 8.75 12.07 12.27
CA GLN A 198 9.57 12.93 13.13
C GLN A 198 8.93 13.31 14.48
N PRO A 199 7.64 13.70 14.57
CA PRO A 199 7.04 14.09 15.84
C PRO A 199 7.02 12.99 16.90
N PHE A 200 7.12 11.71 16.49
CA PHE A 200 7.00 10.55 17.37
C PHE A 200 8.36 9.86 17.65
N LEU A 201 9.44 10.34 17.05
CA LEU A 201 10.78 9.76 17.18
C LEU A 201 11.55 10.24 18.40
N THR A 202 11.04 11.23 19.14
CA THR A 202 11.71 11.81 20.32
C THR A 202 10.73 12.02 21.46
N GLY A 203 11.16 11.76 22.69
CA GLY A 203 10.32 11.92 23.88
C GLY A 203 9.28 10.83 24.03
N GLU A 204 8.42 11.00 25.04
CA GLU A 204 7.35 10.06 25.40
C GLU A 204 6.00 10.55 24.86
N HIS A 205 5.28 9.65 24.18
CA HIS A 205 3.99 9.91 23.54
C HIS A 205 3.03 8.78 23.85
N TYR A 206 1.78 9.13 24.16
CA TYR A 206 0.69 8.17 24.23
C TYR A 206 -0.15 8.30 22.95
N LEU A 207 -0.10 7.27 22.11
CA LEU A 207 -0.79 7.23 20.83
C LEU A 207 -2.02 6.34 20.93
N PHE A 208 -3.20 6.94 20.84
CA PHE A 208 -4.44 6.18 20.73
C PHE A 208 -4.77 5.99 19.26
N ILE A 209 -4.77 4.75 18.78
CA ILE A 209 -4.92 4.41 17.37
C ILE A 209 -6.23 3.62 17.19
N SER A 210 -7.11 4.12 16.30
CA SER A 210 -8.45 3.55 16.06
C SER A 210 -8.93 3.77 14.62
N ALA A 211 -10.21 3.56 14.36
CA ALA A 211 -10.93 4.01 13.17
C ALA A 211 -12.20 4.75 13.61
N THR A 212 -12.65 5.75 12.83
CA THR A 212 -13.86 6.51 13.15
C THR A 212 -15.14 5.66 13.16
N TRP A 213 -15.07 4.48 12.54
CA TRP A 213 -16.17 3.53 12.39
C TRP A 213 -16.05 2.27 13.24
N CYS A 214 -14.98 2.15 14.04
CA CYS A 214 -14.63 0.97 14.82
C CYS A 214 -15.79 0.51 15.74
N ASP A 215 -16.51 1.46 16.34
CA ASP A 215 -17.60 1.22 17.29
C ASP A 215 -18.93 0.83 16.64
N TRP A 216 -19.26 1.36 15.46
CA TRP A 216 -20.57 1.12 14.85
C TRP A 216 -20.54 0.09 13.71
N TYR A 217 -19.54 0.13 12.83
CA TYR A 217 -19.51 -0.74 11.65
C TYR A 217 -19.32 -2.21 12.02
N LEU A 218 -18.53 -2.44 13.07
CA LEU A 218 -18.18 -3.77 13.54
C LEU A 218 -19.21 -4.34 14.53
N LYS A 219 -20.27 -3.61 14.84
CA LYS A 219 -21.20 -3.98 15.92
C LYS A 219 -21.86 -5.35 15.71
N GLU A 220 -22.21 -5.67 14.48
CA GLU A 220 -22.86 -6.93 14.14
C GLU A 220 -21.86 -8.06 13.93
N SER A 221 -20.79 -7.79 13.18
CA SER A 221 -19.80 -8.82 12.80
C SER A 221 -18.82 -9.13 13.94
N ARG A 222 -18.52 -8.15 14.81
CA ARG A 222 -17.50 -8.21 15.86
C ARG A 222 -17.89 -7.38 17.10
N PRO A 223 -18.97 -7.79 17.80
CA PRO A 223 -19.54 -7.01 18.90
C PRO A 223 -18.58 -6.73 20.04
N VAL A 224 -17.69 -7.68 20.37
CA VAL A 224 -16.68 -7.49 21.42
C VAL A 224 -15.71 -6.37 21.05
N MET A 225 -15.20 -6.37 19.82
CA MET A 225 -14.28 -5.34 19.33
C MET A 225 -14.97 -3.98 19.25
N SER A 226 -16.18 -3.91 18.69
CA SER A 226 -17.00 -2.70 18.66
C SER A 226 -17.18 -2.10 20.07
N ALA A 227 -17.44 -2.93 21.08
CA ALA A 227 -17.52 -2.50 22.47
C ALA A 227 -16.18 -1.95 22.99
N GLN A 228 -15.05 -2.60 22.67
CA GLN A 228 -13.72 -2.11 23.03
C GLN A 228 -13.44 -0.73 22.41
N CYS A 229 -13.77 -0.52 21.13
CA CYS A 229 -13.66 0.79 20.47
C CYS A 229 -14.45 1.85 21.24
N GLN A 230 -15.72 1.56 21.52
CA GLN A 230 -16.60 2.48 22.23
C GLN A 230 -16.06 2.83 23.62
N GLN A 231 -15.62 1.83 24.40
CA GLN A 231 -15.07 2.04 25.74
C GLN A 231 -13.81 2.88 25.71
N ALA A 232 -12.85 2.55 24.84
CA ALA A 232 -11.61 3.28 24.71
C ALA A 232 -11.85 4.76 24.37
N GLN A 233 -12.72 5.00 23.40
CA GLN A 233 -13.05 6.34 22.91
C GLN A 233 -13.75 7.18 23.99
N GLN A 234 -14.67 6.60 24.77
CA GLN A 234 -15.34 7.30 25.87
C GLN A 234 -14.40 7.67 27.02
N GLN A 235 -13.38 6.84 27.27
CA GLN A 235 -12.48 7.00 28.41
C GLN A 235 -11.24 7.86 28.11
N LEU A 236 -10.89 8.03 26.83
CA LEU A 236 -9.61 8.62 26.40
C LEU A 236 -9.30 9.98 27.03
N ASN A 237 -10.28 10.89 27.08
CA ASN A 237 -10.08 12.21 27.70
C ASN A 237 -9.78 12.11 29.20
N ALA A 238 -10.46 11.19 29.91
CA ALA A 238 -10.25 11.01 31.34
C ALA A 238 -8.86 10.41 31.63
N LEU A 239 -8.40 9.49 30.79
CA LEU A 239 -7.04 8.96 30.84
C LEU A 239 -6.02 10.08 30.60
N ALA A 240 -6.20 10.88 29.54
CA ALA A 240 -5.30 11.97 29.20
C ALA A 240 -5.16 13.02 30.31
N ALA A 241 -6.26 13.36 30.99
CA ALA A 241 -6.26 14.29 32.11
C ALA A 241 -5.43 13.81 33.32
N LYS A 242 -5.17 12.50 33.46
CA LYS A 242 -4.31 11.95 34.52
C LYS A 242 -2.81 12.05 34.21
N PHE A 243 -2.45 12.23 32.94
CA PHE A 243 -1.06 12.33 32.49
C PHE A 243 -0.81 13.62 31.69
N PRO A 244 -1.04 14.82 32.28
CA PRO A 244 -1.02 16.08 31.54
C PRO A 244 0.37 16.52 31.05
N LYS A 245 1.44 15.86 31.52
CA LYS A 245 2.83 16.12 31.11
C LYS A 245 3.27 15.27 29.92
N VAL A 246 2.49 14.26 29.55
CA VAL A 246 2.77 13.38 28.40
C VAL A 246 2.01 13.92 27.20
N ARG A 247 2.60 13.84 26.01
CA ARG A 247 1.93 14.21 24.77
C ARG A 247 0.97 13.10 24.35
N TRP A 248 -0.31 13.44 24.22
CA TRP A 248 -1.33 12.52 23.70
C TRP A 248 -1.65 12.85 22.24
N THR A 249 -1.83 11.82 21.42
CA THR A 249 -2.27 11.99 20.03
C THR A 249 -3.22 10.85 19.66
N GLY A 250 -4.39 11.21 19.19
CA GLY A 250 -5.30 10.28 18.53
C GLY A 250 -4.91 10.12 17.07
N VAL A 251 -4.90 8.89 16.57
CA VAL A 251 -4.64 8.57 15.17
C VAL A 251 -5.76 7.68 14.69
N VAL A 252 -6.45 8.09 13.64
CA VAL A 252 -7.41 7.22 12.96
C VAL A 252 -6.80 6.70 11.66
N ASN A 253 -7.09 5.45 11.31
CA ASN A 253 -6.75 4.98 9.96
C ASN A 253 -7.49 5.84 8.92
N HIS A 254 -6.95 5.89 7.72
CA HIS A 254 -7.59 6.54 6.58
C HIS A 254 -8.58 5.62 5.86
N LEU A 255 -8.73 4.37 6.33
CA LEU A 255 -9.73 3.44 5.80
C LEU A 255 -11.12 4.02 6.07
N TRP A 256 -11.84 4.41 5.02
CA TRP A 256 -13.18 5.04 5.11
C TRP A 256 -13.27 6.25 6.06
N THR A 257 -12.16 6.95 6.27
CA THR A 257 -12.09 8.12 7.15
C THR A 257 -11.53 9.30 6.39
N ASP A 258 -12.37 10.30 6.17
CA ASP A 258 -11.98 11.63 5.67
C ASP A 258 -12.06 12.67 6.81
N ASP A 259 -11.71 13.93 6.50
CA ASP A 259 -11.72 15.01 7.49
C ASP A 259 -13.10 15.26 8.10
N LYS A 260 -14.16 15.04 7.31
CA LYS A 260 -15.54 15.18 7.78
C LYS A 260 -15.88 14.10 8.79
N ALA A 261 -15.58 12.84 8.48
CA ALA A 261 -15.78 11.70 9.38
C ALA A 261 -14.98 11.90 10.68
N LEU A 262 -13.75 12.41 10.61
CA LEU A 262 -12.97 12.72 11.80
C LEU A 262 -13.58 13.85 12.64
N ALA A 263 -14.10 14.90 12.01
CA ALA A 263 -14.78 15.99 12.72
C ALA A 263 -16.06 15.51 13.43
N GLU A 264 -16.86 14.65 12.77
CA GLU A 264 -18.04 14.02 13.34
C GLU A 264 -17.67 13.11 14.52
N PHE A 265 -16.62 12.30 14.38
CA PHE A 265 -16.07 11.47 15.44
C PHE A 265 -15.64 12.29 16.67
N ASN A 266 -14.87 13.36 16.46
CA ASN A 266 -14.42 14.24 17.53
C ASN A 266 -15.60 14.90 18.26
N THR A 267 -16.66 15.26 17.53
CA THR A 267 -17.88 15.84 18.07
C THR A 267 -18.65 14.82 18.90
N LEU A 268 -18.86 13.61 18.38
CA LEU A 268 -19.59 12.52 19.02
C LEU A 268 -18.99 12.17 20.39
N TYR A 269 -17.67 12.04 20.45
CA TYR A 269 -16.95 11.66 21.67
C TYR A 269 -16.43 12.85 22.49
N LYS A 270 -16.69 14.09 22.05
CA LYS A 270 -16.21 15.33 22.69
C LYS A 270 -14.69 15.29 22.93
N MET A 271 -13.94 14.89 21.91
CA MET A 271 -12.49 14.65 22.01
C MET A 271 -11.74 15.93 22.38
N GLN A 272 -10.91 15.84 23.42
CA GLN A 272 -9.96 16.89 23.83
C GLN A 272 -8.54 16.53 23.41
N VAL A 273 -8.23 15.22 23.34
CA VAL A 273 -6.99 14.73 22.73
C VAL A 273 -7.01 15.10 21.24
N PRO A 274 -5.93 15.68 20.69
CA PRO A 274 -5.89 16.02 19.27
C PRO A 274 -5.81 14.76 18.41
N PHE A 275 -6.70 14.65 17.41
CA PHE A 275 -6.72 13.55 16.45
C PHE A 275 -6.19 13.97 15.08
N GLN A 276 -5.59 13.02 14.37
CA GLN A 276 -5.22 13.13 12.96
C GLN A 276 -5.51 11.85 12.19
N ILE A 277 -5.66 11.96 10.87
CA ILE A 277 -5.78 10.82 9.97
C ILE A 277 -4.38 10.38 9.52
N ASP A 278 -4.09 9.09 9.60
CA ASP A 278 -2.89 8.53 8.99
C ASP A 278 -3.10 8.26 7.49
N HIS A 279 -3.17 9.33 6.68
CA HIS A 279 -3.54 9.29 5.26
C HIS A 279 -2.74 8.31 4.40
N HIS A 280 -1.54 7.92 4.84
CA HIS A 280 -0.65 7.04 4.10
C HIS A 280 -0.23 5.81 4.89
N GLY A 281 -0.89 5.53 6.02
CA GLY A 281 -0.58 4.39 6.88
C GLY A 281 0.84 4.40 7.47
N VAL A 282 1.50 5.57 7.53
CA VAL A 282 2.91 5.68 7.95
C VAL A 282 3.06 5.33 9.44
N LEU A 283 2.13 5.77 10.28
CA LEU A 283 2.15 5.48 11.72
C LEU A 283 1.70 4.05 12.00
N PHE A 284 0.63 3.60 11.33
CA PHE A 284 0.18 2.21 11.43
C PHE A 284 1.29 1.23 11.04
N GLN A 285 2.02 1.52 9.97
CA GLN A 285 3.14 0.69 9.52
C GLN A 285 4.34 0.78 10.47
N HIS A 286 4.78 1.99 10.83
CA HIS A 286 5.98 2.18 11.67
C HIS A 286 5.83 1.53 13.05
N PHE A 287 4.65 1.66 13.68
CA PHE A 287 4.35 1.06 14.97
C PHE A 287 3.77 -0.35 14.88
N ASN A 288 3.70 -0.92 13.68
CA ASN A 288 3.15 -2.25 13.41
C ASN A 288 1.76 -2.49 14.02
N VAL A 289 0.85 -1.53 13.86
CA VAL A 289 -0.50 -1.61 14.39
C VAL A 289 -1.33 -2.60 13.56
N ARG A 290 -1.60 -3.77 14.15
CA ARG A 290 -2.47 -4.81 13.55
C ARG A 290 -3.83 -4.90 14.22
N GLN A 291 -4.01 -4.24 15.36
CA GLN A 291 -5.26 -4.27 16.11
C GLN A 291 -5.69 -2.85 16.46
N ILE A 292 -7.00 -2.61 16.39
CA ILE A 292 -7.64 -1.38 16.83
C ILE A 292 -8.90 -1.71 17.66
N PRO A 293 -9.28 -0.91 18.67
CA PRO A 293 -8.51 0.22 19.18
C PRO A 293 -7.24 -0.27 19.88
N VAL A 294 -6.22 0.58 19.90
CA VAL A 294 -4.99 0.33 20.65
C VAL A 294 -4.46 1.62 21.24
N LEU A 295 -3.94 1.55 22.47
CA LEU A 295 -3.22 2.65 23.09
C LEU A 295 -1.76 2.23 23.23
N LEU A 296 -0.88 2.96 22.56
CA LEU A 296 0.56 2.74 22.58
C LEU A 296 1.24 3.76 23.48
N LYS A 297 2.08 3.26 24.39
CA LYS A 297 3.13 4.07 25.03
C LYS A 297 4.36 4.00 24.15
N VAL A 298 4.76 5.12 23.58
CA VAL A 298 5.93 5.21 22.70
C VAL A 298 6.98 6.11 23.33
N ALA A 299 8.23 5.68 23.31
CA ALA A 299 9.37 6.52 23.67
C ALA A 299 10.46 6.45 22.61
N ASN A 300 10.90 7.61 22.12
CA ASN A 300 11.96 7.72 21.12
C ASN A 300 11.74 6.81 19.90
N GLY A 301 10.51 6.82 19.36
CA GLY A 301 10.12 6.05 18.18
C GLY A 301 9.90 4.55 18.43
N LYS A 302 9.99 4.06 19.67
CA LYS A 302 9.79 2.64 20.03
C LYS A 302 8.55 2.45 20.89
N VAL A 303 7.77 1.41 20.59
CA VAL A 303 6.65 0.98 21.44
C VAL A 303 7.21 0.35 22.72
N LEU A 304 6.86 0.92 23.87
CA LEU A 304 7.17 0.40 25.19
C LEU A 304 6.04 -0.46 25.74
N GLN A 305 4.80 -0.11 25.39
CA GLN A 305 3.62 -0.80 25.87
C GLN A 305 2.49 -0.68 24.88
N GLU A 306 1.71 -1.75 24.77
CA GLU A 306 0.51 -1.86 23.96
C GLU A 306 -0.67 -2.25 24.86
N ILE A 307 -1.77 -1.51 24.75
CA ILE A 307 -3.01 -1.78 25.48
C ILE A 307 -4.14 -1.89 24.45
N THR A 308 -4.74 -3.07 24.36
CA THR A 308 -5.86 -3.38 23.45
C THR A 308 -7.16 -3.75 24.18
N ASP A 309 -7.09 -4.01 25.50
CA ASP A 309 -8.25 -4.30 26.33
C ASP A 309 -8.63 -3.07 27.18
N PHE A 310 -9.76 -2.48 26.83
CA PHE A 310 -10.39 -1.33 27.45
C PHE A 310 -11.65 -1.69 28.26
N SER A 311 -11.87 -2.98 28.51
CA SER A 311 -13.01 -3.46 29.31
C SER A 311 -12.95 -3.02 30.77
N ASN A 312 -11.74 -2.76 31.29
CA ASN A 312 -11.50 -2.33 32.67
C ASN A 312 -10.66 -1.03 32.73
N PRO A 313 -11.28 0.13 32.99
CA PRO A 313 -10.58 1.42 33.07
C PRO A 313 -9.46 1.45 34.12
N ALA A 314 -9.64 0.76 35.25
CA ALA A 314 -8.65 0.73 36.32
C ALA A 314 -7.40 -0.06 35.90
N GLN A 315 -7.58 -1.12 35.12
CA GLN A 315 -6.49 -1.89 34.55
C GLN A 315 -5.71 -1.08 33.51
N VAL A 316 -6.40 -0.38 32.60
CA VAL A 316 -5.76 0.53 31.63
C VAL A 316 -4.92 1.60 32.35
N MET A 317 -5.48 2.21 33.40
CA MET A 317 -4.76 3.18 34.22
C MET A 317 -3.53 2.59 34.91
N SER A 318 -3.66 1.39 35.49
CA SER A 318 -2.54 0.70 36.14
C SER A 318 -1.44 0.36 35.14
N GLN A 319 -1.81 -0.06 33.94
CA GLN A 319 -0.90 -0.38 32.85
C GLN A 319 -0.12 0.88 32.42
N LEU A 320 -0.78 2.02 32.21
CA LEU A 320 -0.11 3.27 31.84
C LEU A 320 0.78 3.84 32.95
N ALA A 321 0.45 3.59 34.21
CA ALA A 321 1.23 4.07 35.36
C ALA A 321 2.49 3.21 35.63
N ALA A 322 2.56 2.01 35.05
CA ALA A 322 3.73 1.15 35.16
C ALA A 322 4.95 1.81 34.48
N ARG A 323 6.08 1.80 35.19
CA ARG A 323 7.35 2.33 34.69
C ARG A 323 8.04 1.33 33.78
#